data_AF-A0A158R040-F1
#
_entry.id   AF-A0A158R040-F1
#
_cell.length_a   1.000
_cell.length_b   1.000
_cell.length_c   1.000
_cell.angle_alpha   90.00
_cell.angle_beta   90.00
_cell.angle_gamma   90.00
#
_symmetry.space_group_name_H-M   'P 1'
#
loop_
_entity.id
_entity.type
_entity.pdbx_description
1 polymer ?
#
loop_
_entity_poly.entity_id
_entity_poly.type
_entity_poly.pdbx_seq_one_letter_code
_entity_poly.pdbx_strand_id
1 'polypeptide(L)'
;MKSISIFQYLGSFPISNTTPDHVSSRLENFQVPPTSKTVTLSVSLLGVRIHDKQNLLMSHSLRRVCSVIGRTALRQVAYTAMEAAGQTYRRQCHVFQTDAVHQVEEIESVLGNAFQAAIVAKSCTPARPMSMSTPLPVSALPKSEKRTTSTAFMARLLGKGKETIEDKSKR
;
A
#
# COMPACT_ATOMS: atom_id res chain seq x y z
N MET A 1 20.68 6.51 -4.44
CA MET A 1 20.61 5.45 -5.47
C MET A 1 19.27 5.52 -6.17
N LYS A 2 19.27 5.60 -7.51
CA LYS A 2 18.08 5.54 -8.36
C LYS A 2 18.44 4.65 -9.55
N SER A 3 17.74 3.54 -9.73
CA SER A 3 17.87 2.70 -10.92
C SER A 3 16.68 2.96 -11.85
N ILE A 4 16.92 2.96 -13.15
CA ILE A 4 15.92 3.18 -14.18
C ILE A 4 16.13 2.11 -15.25
N SER A 5 15.09 1.33 -15.54
CA SER A 5 15.13 0.25 -16.52
C SER A 5 13.88 0.31 -17.41
N ILE A 6 14.03 -0.09 -18.67
CA ILE A 6 12.92 -0.21 -19.62
C ILE A 6 12.52 -1.69 -19.67
N PHE A 7 11.26 -1.99 -19.43
CA PHE A 7 10.71 -3.33 -19.42
C PHE A 7 9.37 -3.38 -20.16
N GLN A 8 8.90 -4.59 -20.47
CA GLN A 8 7.53 -4.79 -20.91
C GLN A 8 6.65 -5.14 -19.69
N TYR A 9 5.67 -4.30 -19.37
CA TYR A 9 4.63 -4.61 -18.40
C TYR A 9 3.67 -5.63 -18.99
N LEU A 10 3.62 -6.81 -18.38
CA LEU A 10 2.75 -7.91 -18.82
C LEU A 10 1.35 -7.79 -18.21
N GLY A 11 1.24 -7.27 -16.99
CA GLY A 11 -0.03 -7.06 -16.32
C GLY A 11 0.07 -7.25 -14.82
N SER A 12 -1.09 -7.34 -14.17
CA SER A 12 -1.18 -7.61 -12.75
C SER A 12 -2.35 -8.53 -12.40
N PHE A 13 -2.26 -9.13 -11.22
CA PHE A 13 -3.35 -9.91 -10.65
C PHE A 13 -3.46 -9.67 -9.13
N PRO A 14 -4.67 -9.79 -8.57
CA PRO A 14 -4.87 -9.65 -7.14
C PRO A 14 -4.22 -10.79 -6.37
N ILE A 15 -3.66 -10.48 -5.21
CA ILE A 15 -3.00 -11.46 -4.36
C ILE A 15 -3.22 -11.18 -2.87
N SER A 16 -3.62 -12.20 -2.11
CA SER A 16 -3.92 -12.09 -0.67
C SER A 16 -2.78 -12.58 0.21
N ASN A 17 -1.99 -13.55 -0.26
CA ASN A 17 -0.81 -14.06 0.43
C ASN A 17 0.44 -13.68 -0.35
N THR A 18 1.38 -13.01 0.30
CA THR A 18 2.61 -12.49 -0.31
C THR A 18 3.85 -13.31 0.06
N THR A 19 3.69 -14.52 0.62
CA THR A 19 4.82 -15.45 0.81
C THR A 19 5.42 -15.80 -0.56
N PRO A 20 6.77 -15.89 -0.68
CA PRO A 20 7.42 -16.16 -1.95
C PRO A 20 6.85 -17.38 -2.69
N ASP A 21 6.66 -18.50 -2.00
CA ASP A 21 6.14 -19.74 -2.61
C ASP A 21 4.74 -19.57 -3.20
N HIS A 22 3.85 -18.84 -2.50
CA HIS A 22 2.50 -18.60 -3.00
C HIS A 22 2.52 -17.67 -4.20
N VAL A 23 3.36 -16.63 -4.18
CA VAL A 23 3.52 -15.70 -5.31
C VAL A 23 4.06 -16.46 -6.53
N SER A 24 5.09 -17.29 -6.34
CA SER A 24 5.67 -18.12 -7.41
C SER A 24 4.64 -19.06 -8.03
N SER A 25 3.86 -19.77 -7.23
CA SER A 25 2.79 -20.64 -7.72
C SER A 25 1.72 -19.86 -8.51
N ARG A 26 1.38 -18.63 -8.08
CA ARG A 26 0.46 -17.77 -8.83
C ARG A 26 1.06 -17.28 -10.16
N LEU A 27 2.36 -17.01 -10.20
CA LEU A 27 3.09 -16.61 -11.41
C LEU A 27 3.21 -17.74 -12.45
N GLU A 28 3.27 -18.99 -12.02
CA GLU A 28 3.24 -20.14 -12.94
C GLU A 28 1.92 -20.22 -13.70
N ASN A 29 0.81 -19.84 -13.06
CA ASN A 29 -0.52 -19.84 -13.63
C ASN A 29 -0.91 -18.50 -14.29
N PHE A 30 -0.01 -17.52 -14.29
CA PHE A 30 -0.30 -16.19 -14.82
C PHE A 30 -0.33 -16.24 -16.35
N GLN A 31 -1.52 -16.03 -16.91
CA GLN A 31 -1.70 -15.87 -18.35
C GLN A 31 -1.47 -14.40 -18.71
N VAL A 32 -0.50 -14.17 -19.61
CA VAL A 32 -0.15 -12.83 -20.07
C VAL A 32 -1.29 -12.28 -20.92
N PRO A 33 -1.94 -11.18 -20.50
CA PRO A 33 -2.91 -10.48 -21.34
C PRO A 33 -2.27 -10.00 -22.66
N PRO A 34 -3.04 -9.91 -23.76
CA PRO A 34 -2.51 -9.48 -25.05
C PRO A 34 -2.05 -8.01 -25.06
N THR A 35 -2.46 -7.22 -24.07
CA THR A 35 -2.19 -5.77 -23.98
C THR A 35 -0.95 -5.46 -23.15
N SER A 36 0.18 -6.08 -23.49
CA SER A 36 1.45 -5.73 -22.85
C SER A 36 1.91 -4.32 -23.26
N LYS A 37 2.61 -3.60 -22.37
CA LYS A 37 3.07 -2.23 -22.64
C LYS A 37 4.54 -2.03 -22.29
N THR A 38 5.29 -1.33 -23.13
CA THR A 38 6.66 -0.91 -22.77
C THR A 38 6.58 0.19 -21.73
N VAL A 39 7.28 0.02 -20.61
CA VAL A 39 7.26 0.94 -19.47
C VAL A 39 8.67 1.24 -18.98
N THR A 40 8.83 2.41 -18.38
CA THR A 40 10.02 2.77 -17.63
C THR A 40 9.77 2.52 -16.15
N LEU A 41 10.49 1.56 -15.58
CA LEU A 41 10.53 1.27 -14.15
C LEU A 41 11.63 2.11 -13.50
N SER A 42 11.29 2.89 -12.47
CA SER A 42 12.25 3.63 -11.66
C SER A 42 12.18 3.15 -10.21
N VAL A 43 13.32 2.73 -9.66
CA VAL A 43 13.45 2.28 -8.26
C VAL A 43 14.33 3.25 -7.49
N SER A 44 13.89 3.65 -6.31
CA SER A 44 14.61 4.54 -5.40
C SER A 44 14.21 4.27 -3.94
N LEU A 45 14.86 4.93 -2.99
CA LEU A 45 14.47 4.90 -1.57
C LEU A 45 13.05 5.44 -1.30
N LEU A 46 12.49 6.22 -2.23
CA LEU A 46 11.11 6.70 -2.12
C LEU A 46 10.10 5.62 -2.51
N GLY A 47 10.49 4.66 -3.35
CA GLY A 47 9.58 3.70 -3.94
C GLY A 47 9.90 3.32 -5.38
N VAL A 48 8.92 2.62 -5.94
CA VAL A 48 8.84 2.19 -7.33
C VAL A 48 7.88 3.12 -8.07
N ARG A 49 8.30 3.60 -9.23
CA ARG A 49 7.46 4.36 -10.16
C ARG A 49 7.49 3.71 -11.53
N ILE A 50 6.34 3.64 -12.19
CA ILE A 50 6.18 3.03 -13.50
C ILE A 50 5.58 4.09 -14.41
N HIS A 51 6.23 4.34 -15.54
CA HIS A 51 5.75 5.29 -16.54
C HIS A 51 5.52 4.61 -17.89
N ASP A 52 4.46 5.01 -18.57
CA ASP A 52 4.27 4.76 -20.01
C ASP A 52 4.61 6.07 -20.72
N LYS A 53 5.77 6.08 -21.38
CA LYS A 53 6.40 7.30 -21.90
C LYS A 53 6.57 8.35 -20.78
N GLN A 54 5.81 9.44 -20.82
CA GLN A 54 5.84 10.50 -19.80
C GLN A 54 4.71 10.38 -18.76
N ASN A 55 3.76 9.45 -18.94
CA ASN A 55 2.61 9.31 -18.04
C ASN A 55 2.95 8.38 -16.87
N LEU A 56 2.75 8.86 -15.63
CA LEU A 56 2.88 8.02 -14.45
C LEU A 56 1.70 7.05 -14.38
N LEU A 57 1.97 5.76 -14.57
CA LEU A 57 0.95 4.71 -14.46
C LEU A 57 0.71 4.29 -13.00
N MET A 58 1.80 4.07 -12.27
CA MET A 58 1.75 3.55 -10.91
C MET A 58 2.89 4.13 -10.07
N SER A 59 2.61 4.36 -8.79
CA SER A 59 3.62 4.74 -7.81
C SER A 59 3.37 4.04 -6.48
N HIS A 60 4.33 3.21 -6.09
CA HIS A 60 4.30 2.49 -4.82
C HIS A 60 5.47 2.95 -3.96
N SER A 61 5.19 3.44 -2.75
CA SER A 61 6.27 3.66 -1.78
C SER A 61 6.90 2.33 -1.40
N LEU A 62 8.19 2.32 -1.03
CA LEU A 62 8.85 1.08 -0.61
C LEU A 62 8.12 0.41 0.58
N ARG A 63 7.42 1.17 1.43
CA ARG A 63 6.66 0.59 2.54
C ARG A 63 5.48 -0.29 2.10
N ARG A 64 5.05 -0.18 0.85
CA ARG A 64 3.89 -0.90 0.30
C ARG A 64 4.29 -2.15 -0.45
N VAL A 65 5.51 -2.23 -0.96
CA VAL A 65 5.97 -3.43 -1.66
C VAL A 65 6.26 -4.53 -0.63
N CYS A 66 5.75 -5.73 -0.87
CA CYS A 66 5.75 -6.83 0.09
C CYS A 66 6.74 -7.95 -0.29
N SER A 67 6.89 -8.23 -1.58
CA SER A 67 7.81 -9.24 -2.10
C SER A 67 8.25 -8.90 -3.52
N VAL A 68 9.38 -9.47 -3.92
CA VAL A 68 9.93 -9.43 -5.28
C VAL A 68 10.35 -10.85 -5.63
N ILE A 69 10.05 -11.28 -6.85
CA ILE A 69 10.35 -12.62 -7.36
C ILE A 69 10.98 -12.48 -8.74
N GLY A 70 12.25 -12.90 -8.87
CA GLY A 70 12.90 -13.11 -10.16
C GLY A 70 12.55 -14.47 -10.76
N ARG A 71 12.25 -14.52 -12.06
CA ARG A 71 12.07 -15.75 -12.86
C ARG A 71 13.05 -15.72 -14.02
N THR A 72 14.32 -15.94 -13.71
CA THR A 72 15.45 -15.80 -14.64
C THR A 72 15.27 -16.57 -15.94
N ALA A 73 14.85 -17.84 -15.87
CA ALA A 73 14.62 -18.69 -17.04
C ALA A 73 13.56 -18.12 -18.01
N LEU A 74 12.64 -17.29 -17.51
CA LEU A 74 11.59 -16.66 -18.31
C LEU A 74 11.88 -15.19 -18.60
N ARG A 75 13.01 -14.63 -18.12
CA ARG A 75 13.32 -13.19 -18.16
C ARG A 75 12.18 -12.34 -17.58
N GLN A 76 11.64 -12.76 -16.44
CA GLN A 76 10.54 -12.05 -15.78
C GLN A 76 10.94 -11.62 -14.39
N VAL A 77 10.42 -10.48 -13.98
CA VAL A 77 10.40 -10.05 -12.58
C VAL A 77 8.96 -9.72 -12.20
N ALA A 78 8.58 -10.07 -10.98
CA ALA A 78 7.36 -9.61 -10.39
C ALA A 78 7.61 -8.99 -9.02
N TYR A 79 6.81 -7.98 -8.66
CA TYR A 79 6.75 -7.51 -7.29
C TYR A 79 5.30 -7.39 -6.83
N THR A 80 5.08 -7.62 -5.55
CA THR A 80 3.76 -7.44 -4.93
C THR A 80 3.72 -6.14 -4.16
N ALA A 81 2.61 -5.40 -4.24
CA ALA A 81 2.44 -4.18 -3.47
C ALA A 81 1.02 -4.02 -2.93
N MET A 82 0.92 -3.34 -1.79
CA MET A 82 -0.33 -2.82 -1.27
C MET A 82 -0.78 -1.61 -2.09
N GLU A 83 -2.01 -1.66 -2.54
CA GLU A 83 -2.65 -0.59 -3.29
C GLU A 83 -3.10 0.55 -2.38
N ALA A 84 -3.38 1.72 -2.98
CA ALA A 84 -3.99 2.83 -2.26
C ALA A 84 -5.42 2.48 -1.79
N ALA A 85 -5.90 3.16 -0.74
CA ALA A 85 -7.29 3.01 -0.30
C ALA A 85 -8.26 3.37 -1.43
N GLY A 86 -9.34 2.60 -1.56
CA GLY A 86 -10.34 2.78 -2.63
C GLY A 86 -10.04 2.03 -3.92
N GLN A 87 -8.88 1.37 -4.06
CA GLN A 87 -8.63 0.44 -5.16
C GLN A 87 -9.42 -0.86 -4.97
N THR A 88 -9.87 -1.46 -6.08
CA THR A 88 -10.66 -2.70 -6.10
C THR A 88 -9.99 -3.83 -5.33
N TYR A 89 -8.67 -3.94 -5.45
CA TYR A 89 -7.88 -4.98 -4.80
C TYR A 89 -6.90 -4.35 -3.82
N ARG A 90 -6.83 -4.91 -2.61
CA ARG A 90 -5.93 -4.41 -1.55
C ARG A 90 -4.45 -4.61 -1.89
N ARG A 91 -4.13 -5.67 -2.63
CA ARG A 91 -2.76 -6.05 -3.01
C ARG A 91 -2.76 -6.61 -4.43
N GLN A 92 -1.76 -6.21 -5.20
CA GLN A 92 -1.54 -6.71 -6.55
C GLN A 92 -0.11 -7.25 -6.70
N CYS A 93 0.04 -8.24 -7.57
CA CYS A 93 1.32 -8.66 -8.11
C CYS A 93 1.46 -8.08 -9.52
N HIS A 94 2.50 -7.30 -9.77
CA HIS A 94 2.79 -6.68 -11.06
C HIS A 94 3.92 -7.45 -11.73
N VAL A 95 3.71 -7.85 -12.99
CA VAL A 95 4.62 -8.73 -13.73
C VAL A 95 5.24 -7.96 -14.90
N PHE A 96 6.56 -8.06 -15.02
CA PHE A 96 7.34 -7.42 -16.06
C PHE A 96 8.22 -8.46 -16.76
N GLN A 97 8.41 -8.26 -18.05
CA GLN A 97 9.36 -8.98 -18.88
C GLN A 97 10.58 -8.08 -19.10
N THR A 98 11.77 -8.67 -18.93
CA THR A 98 13.05 -8.04 -19.21
C THR A 98 13.56 -8.48 -20.58
N ASP A 99 14.47 -7.68 -21.15
CA ASP A 99 15.11 -8.00 -22.43
C ASP A 99 16.18 -9.08 -22.24
N ALA A 100 16.91 -9.01 -21.12
CA ALA A 100 18.00 -9.91 -20.80
C ALA A 100 17.86 -10.53 -19.41
N VAL A 101 18.48 -11.71 -19.24
CA VAL A 101 18.51 -12.47 -17.98
C VAL A 101 19.12 -11.67 -16.83
N HIS A 102 20.28 -11.04 -17.04
CA HIS A 102 20.98 -10.30 -15.98
C HIS A 102 20.14 -9.15 -15.41
N GLN A 103 19.21 -8.59 -16.20
CA GLN A 103 18.32 -7.52 -15.73
C GLN A 103 17.35 -8.02 -14.65
N VAL A 104 16.98 -9.30 -14.65
CA VAL A 104 16.14 -9.92 -13.60
C VAL A 104 16.88 -9.91 -12.27
N GLU A 105 18.12 -10.38 -12.27
CA GLU A 105 18.97 -10.43 -11.07
C GLU A 105 19.28 -9.02 -10.55
N GLU A 106 19.56 -8.09 -11.46
CA GLU A 106 19.82 -6.69 -11.12
C GLU A 106 18.60 -6.06 -10.41
N ILE A 107 17.41 -6.16 -11.00
CA ILE A 107 16.24 -5.50 -10.43
C ILE A 107 15.79 -6.15 -9.11
N GLU A 108 15.93 -7.47 -8.99
CA GLU A 108 15.67 -8.20 -7.76
C GLU A 108 16.61 -7.73 -6.64
N SER A 109 17.91 -7.61 -6.95
CA SER A 109 18.92 -7.07 -6.03
C SER A 109 18.63 -5.60 -5.67
N VAL A 110 18.36 -4.73 -6.64
CA VAL A 110 18.09 -3.31 -6.41
C VAL A 110 16.88 -3.11 -5.52
N LEU A 111 15.78 -3.80 -5.79
CA LEU A 111 14.58 -3.71 -4.95
C LEU A 111 14.84 -4.31 -3.56
N GLY A 112 15.47 -5.49 -3.47
CA GLY A 112 15.85 -6.14 -2.22
C GLY A 112 16.69 -5.23 -1.33
N ASN A 113 17.73 -4.63 -1.89
CA ASN A 113 18.61 -3.70 -1.18
C ASN A 113 17.88 -2.43 -0.74
N ALA A 114 16.99 -1.90 -1.58
CA ALA A 114 16.18 -0.74 -1.23
C ALA A 114 15.25 -1.05 -0.04
N PHE A 115 14.70 -2.26 0.07
CA PHE A 115 13.93 -2.70 1.24
C PHE A 115 14.77 -2.70 2.50
N GLN A 116 15.93 -3.37 2.46
CA GLN A 116 16.82 -3.46 3.61
C GLN A 116 17.27 -2.07 4.08
N ALA A 117 17.67 -1.20 3.14
CA ALA A 117 18.01 0.18 3.44
C ALA A 117 16.84 0.95 4.07
N ALA A 118 15.61 0.75 3.60
CA ALA A 118 14.42 1.39 4.18
C ALA A 118 14.06 0.87 5.58
N ILE A 119 14.42 -0.37 5.92
CA ILE A 119 14.28 -0.91 7.28
C ILE A 119 15.31 -0.26 8.21
N VAL A 120 16.58 -0.23 7.82
CA VAL A 120 17.67 0.39 8.60
C VAL A 120 17.42 1.89 8.82
N ALA A 121 16.93 2.61 7.81
CA ALA A 121 16.62 4.03 7.94
C ALA A 121 15.49 4.32 8.95
N LYS A 122 14.57 3.38 9.19
CA LYS A 122 13.50 3.53 10.18
C LYS A 122 13.98 3.31 11.61
N SER A 123 14.95 2.43 11.83
CA SER A 123 15.51 2.20 13.17
C SER A 123 16.49 3.29 13.61
N CYS A 124 17.00 4.09 12.67
CA CYS A 124 17.97 5.15 12.91
C CYS A 124 17.35 6.56 13.03
N THR A 125 16.02 6.71 13.15
CA THR A 125 15.44 8.04 13.40
C THR A 125 15.88 8.53 14.77
N PRO A 126 16.70 9.60 14.88
CA PRO A 126 17.07 10.15 16.17
C PRO A 126 15.80 10.62 16.88
N ALA A 127 15.66 10.25 18.15
CA ALA A 127 14.62 10.77 19.02
C ALA A 127 14.61 12.30 18.89
N ARG A 128 13.44 12.91 18.64
CA ARG A 128 13.30 14.36 18.68
C ARG A 128 13.95 14.86 19.97
N PRO A 129 14.85 15.87 19.93
CA PRO A 129 15.26 16.51 21.16
C PRO A 129 13.99 17.04 21.82
N MET A 130 13.76 16.63 23.08
CA MET A 130 12.70 17.18 23.92
C MET A 130 12.89 18.70 23.93
N SER A 131 11.95 19.41 23.31
CA SER A 131 11.85 20.86 23.48
C SER A 131 11.46 21.09 24.94
N MET A 132 12.42 21.51 25.76
CA MET A 132 12.16 22.00 27.11
C MET A 132 11.36 23.30 26.98
N SER A 133 10.04 23.19 27.06
CA SER A 133 9.16 24.35 27.21
C SER A 133 9.42 24.99 28.57
N THR A 134 9.91 26.23 28.53
CA THR A 134 10.00 27.15 29.68
C THR A 134 8.61 27.39 30.28
N PRO A 135 8.43 27.33 31.61
CA PRO A 135 7.16 27.62 32.24
C PRO A 135 6.91 29.14 32.26
N LEU A 136 5.70 29.56 31.85
CA LEU A 136 5.18 30.91 32.07
C LEU A 136 4.62 31.05 33.50
N PRO A 137 4.66 32.25 34.11
CA PRO A 137 4.25 32.46 35.49
C PRO A 137 2.73 32.41 35.67
N VAL A 138 2.35 31.90 36.84
CA VAL A 138 1.01 31.68 37.38
C VAL A 138 0.29 33.00 37.64
N SER A 139 -0.96 33.13 37.18
CA SER A 139 -1.93 34.08 37.75
C SER A 139 -3.13 33.31 38.32
N ALA A 140 -3.54 33.75 39.51
CA ALA A 140 -4.39 33.02 40.43
C ALA A 140 -5.91 33.13 40.13
N LEU A 141 -6.60 32.13 40.68
CA LEU A 141 -8.04 31.86 40.76
C LEU A 141 -8.89 33.04 41.28
N PRO A 142 -10.22 33.03 41.07
CA PRO A 142 -11.07 32.61 42.18
C PRO A 142 -12.18 31.60 41.82
N LYS A 143 -12.54 30.86 42.87
CA LYS A 143 -13.42 29.70 42.92
C LYS A 143 -14.87 30.04 42.55
N SER A 144 -15.54 29.14 41.83
CA SER A 144 -16.89 28.76 42.21
C SER A 144 -17.09 27.26 42.03
N GLU A 145 -17.49 26.66 43.14
CA GLU A 145 -17.76 25.25 43.35
C GLU A 145 -19.21 24.97 42.98
N LYS A 146 -19.48 23.94 42.17
CA LYS A 146 -20.73 23.16 42.24
C LYS A 146 -20.57 21.81 41.53
N ARG A 147 -20.25 20.84 42.38
CA ARG A 147 -20.39 19.39 42.24
C ARG A 147 -21.76 19.03 41.67
N THR A 148 -21.83 18.24 40.59
CA THR A 148 -22.91 17.26 40.40
C THR A 148 -22.41 16.10 39.54
N THR A 149 -22.75 14.92 40.05
CA THR A 149 -22.39 13.56 39.69
C THR A 149 -22.90 13.09 38.32
N SER A 150 -22.12 12.15 37.77
CA SER A 150 -22.40 11.13 36.75
C SER A 150 -23.86 10.73 36.45
N THR A 151 -23.99 10.22 35.21
CA THR A 151 -24.96 9.21 34.72
C THR A 151 -26.41 9.62 34.50
N ALA A 152 -26.71 10.08 33.29
CA ALA A 152 -27.96 9.92 32.53
C ALA A 152 -27.77 10.78 31.26
N PHE A 153 -27.88 10.32 30.01
CA PHE A 153 -29.11 9.82 29.44
C PHE A 153 -28.76 9.28 28.03
N MET A 154 -28.50 7.97 27.90
CA MET A 154 -28.66 7.28 26.63
C MET A 154 -30.14 7.25 26.30
N ALA A 155 -30.63 8.19 25.49
CA ALA A 155 -31.89 8.05 24.76
C ALA A 155 -32.03 9.18 23.75
N ARG A 156 -31.97 8.84 22.44
CA ARG A 156 -32.79 9.40 21.34
C ARG A 156 -32.23 9.02 19.97
N LEU A 157 -32.33 7.74 19.61
CA LEU A 157 -32.35 7.31 18.21
C LEU A 157 -33.22 6.06 18.02
N LEU A 158 -34.32 5.98 18.80
CA LEU A 158 -35.45 5.10 18.55
C LEU A 158 -36.69 5.95 18.31
N GLY A 159 -36.87 6.39 17.07
CA GLY A 159 -38.17 6.77 16.56
C GLY A 159 -38.95 5.52 16.16
N LYS A 160 -39.78 5.00 17.08
CA LYS A 160 -41.02 4.27 16.75
C LYS A 160 -41.85 5.19 15.85
N GLY A 161 -42.46 4.81 14.73
CA GLY A 161 -43.13 3.57 14.36
C GLY A 161 -44.57 3.94 13.94
N LYS A 162 -45.10 3.37 12.86
CA LYS A 162 -46.54 3.07 12.69
C LYS A 162 -46.81 2.24 11.42
N GLU A 163 -47.51 1.14 11.67
CA GLU A 163 -48.29 0.22 10.82
C GLU A 163 -49.30 0.98 9.91
N THR A 164 -49.94 0.47 8.86
CA THR A 164 -50.32 -0.87 8.36
C THR A 164 -50.84 -0.68 6.91
N ILE A 165 -50.92 -1.75 6.09
CA ILE A 165 -52.09 -2.18 5.28
C ILE A 165 -51.64 -3.22 4.23
N GLU A 166 -52.25 -4.42 4.31
CA GLU A 166 -52.32 -5.46 3.29
C GLU A 166 -52.99 -4.97 2.01
N ASP A 167 -52.55 -5.44 0.83
CA ASP A 167 -53.52 -5.89 -0.17
C ASP A 167 -53.00 -7.08 -0.99
N LYS A 168 -53.92 -8.03 -1.18
CA LYS A 168 -53.80 -9.29 -1.90
C LYS A 168 -54.33 -9.03 -3.30
N SER A 169 -53.58 -9.33 -4.36
CA SER A 169 -54.22 -9.61 -5.64
C SER A 169 -53.52 -10.71 -6.41
N LYS A 170 -54.30 -11.75 -6.65
CA LYS A 170 -54.03 -12.98 -7.37
C LYS A 170 -54.70 -12.83 -8.73
N ARG A 171 -53.94 -12.96 -9.81
CA ARG A 171 -54.41 -13.47 -11.10
C ARG A 171 -53.31 -14.28 -11.75
#